data_AF-A0A1F3BLM0-F1
#
_entry.id   AF-A0A1F3BLM0-F1
#
_cell.length_a   1.000
_cell.length_b   1.000
_cell.length_c   1.000
_cell.angle_alpha   90.00
_cell.angle_beta   90.00
_cell.angle_gamma   90.00
#
_symmetry.space_group_name_H-M   'P 1'
#
loop_
_entity.id
_entity.type
_entity.pdbx_description
1 polymer ?
#
loop_
_entity_poly.entity_id
_entity_poly.type
_entity_poly.pdbx_seq_one_letter_code
_entity_poly.pdbx_strand_id
1 'polypeptide(L)'
;MKATRREFVCGMGYGVAALALHSCAGPAQARDEKGTADARSSALRDLLGAERERILAMAARAPSTHNSQPWHVRIVAPDAWVVGGEGSRRLPVIDPADRELALSLGAFLEYLATAAAALGFEARLDDARGAIASDLVRVTLSKAPAGPRGVDHLDRIAGRRTLRKGYSNAPLSPADLGSLALGRGAHWFPRGTKEADWLADAAVQSFQGQTCRDPAQAELARWIRFSRGDADRTADGLTPATMEVGGLAGFYMRHFMDAGSVTGKSFRDAGVDAVRAQAREGAGWLVLDAPDESTPSLLDAGRAFARRALGLRERRLAAHPMSQVLEEEPWRDAISRTLGLAGRAQFVLRVGYVDRYPEPVSLRRPVSAFASIG
;
A
#
# COMPACT_ATOMS: atom_id res chain seq x y z
N MET A 1 -10.25 30.51 12.10
CA MET A 1 -11.67 30.11 12.06
C MET A 1 -11.82 28.80 12.83
N LYS A 2 -12.67 28.76 13.86
CA LYS A 2 -12.97 27.52 14.59
C LYS A 2 -13.75 26.61 13.64
N ALA A 3 -13.15 25.54 13.15
CA ALA A 3 -13.87 24.50 12.43
C ALA A 3 -14.83 23.84 13.44
N THR A 4 -16.13 24.01 13.22
CA THR A 4 -17.17 23.34 13.99
C THR A 4 -17.00 21.83 13.81
N ARG A 5 -16.75 21.10 14.91
CA ARG A 5 -16.85 19.63 14.94
C ARG A 5 -18.26 19.25 14.48
N ARG A 6 -18.41 18.82 13.23
CA ARG A 6 -19.61 18.10 12.80
C ARG A 6 -19.48 16.68 13.31
N GLU A 7 -20.33 16.31 14.26
CA GLU A 7 -20.51 14.91 14.65
C GLU A 7 -21.19 14.18 13.49
N PHE A 8 -20.45 13.30 12.82
CA PHE A 8 -21.01 12.39 11.82
C PHE A 8 -21.66 11.21 12.54
N VAL A 9 -22.99 11.25 12.67
CA VAL A 9 -23.79 10.10 13.09
C VAL A 9 -23.98 9.22 11.85
N CYS A 10 -23.52 7.96 11.88
CA CYS A 10 -23.86 7.01 10.81
C CYS A 10 -25.38 6.81 10.83
N GLY A 11 -26.11 7.37 9.87
CA GLY A 11 -27.50 7.02 9.63
C GLY A 11 -27.58 5.57 9.19
N MET A 12 -28.54 4.80 9.73
CA MET A 12 -28.83 3.44 9.28
C MET A 12 -29.21 3.46 7.79
N GLY A 13 -28.26 3.13 6.92
CA GLY A 13 -28.50 2.86 5.51
C GLY A 13 -29.17 1.49 5.38
N TYR A 14 -30.28 1.43 4.64
CA TYR A 14 -30.97 0.18 4.35
C TYR A 14 -30.06 -0.73 3.52
N GLY A 15 -29.75 -1.91 4.07
CA GLY A 15 -28.88 -2.90 3.45
C GLY A 15 -29.47 -3.48 2.17
N VAL A 16 -28.69 -3.43 1.10
CA VAL A 16 -28.93 -4.26 -0.09
C VAL A 16 -28.24 -5.60 0.15
N ALA A 17 -29.01 -6.68 0.22
CA ALA A 17 -28.49 -8.03 0.37
C ALA A 17 -27.66 -8.42 -0.86
N ALA A 18 -26.34 -8.50 -0.69
CA ALA A 18 -25.45 -9.06 -1.69
C ALA A 18 -25.52 -10.60 -1.61
N LEU A 19 -26.04 -11.23 -2.66
CA LEU A 19 -26.01 -12.68 -2.85
C LEU A 19 -24.56 -13.14 -3.00
N ALA A 20 -24.02 -13.79 -1.96
CA ALA A 20 -22.72 -14.44 -1.99
C ALA A 20 -22.85 -15.80 -2.70
N LEU A 21 -22.48 -15.85 -3.99
CA LEU A 21 -22.27 -17.11 -4.70
C LEU A 21 -21.01 -17.78 -4.13
N HIS A 22 -21.21 -18.76 -3.25
CA HIS A 22 -20.15 -19.63 -2.77
C HIS A 22 -19.85 -20.67 -3.85
N SER A 23 -18.76 -20.49 -4.59
CA SER A 23 -18.22 -21.54 -5.45
C SER A 23 -17.48 -22.56 -4.58
N CYS A 24 -18.10 -23.71 -4.34
CA CYS A 24 -17.44 -24.87 -3.75
C CYS A 24 -16.56 -25.54 -4.81
N ALA A 25 -15.31 -25.11 -4.94
CA ALA A 25 -14.35 -25.81 -5.79
C ALA A 25 -14.02 -27.20 -5.19
N GLY A 26 -14.26 -28.25 -5.96
CA GLY A 26 -13.97 -29.63 -5.56
C GLY A 26 -12.47 -29.97 -5.60
N PRO A 27 -12.03 -31.05 -4.93
CA PRO A 27 -10.61 -31.43 -4.82
C PRO A 27 -9.94 -31.77 -6.17
N ALA A 28 -10.70 -32.11 -7.21
CA ALA A 28 -10.16 -32.31 -8.56
C ALA A 28 -9.80 -30.97 -9.24
N GLN A 29 -10.69 -29.98 -9.14
CA GLN A 29 -10.47 -28.64 -9.69
C GLN A 29 -9.29 -27.92 -9.01
N ALA A 30 -9.15 -28.09 -7.70
CA ALA A 30 -7.99 -27.56 -6.96
C ALA A 30 -6.65 -28.22 -7.37
N ARG A 31 -6.67 -29.49 -7.80
CA ARG A 31 -5.47 -30.19 -8.31
C ARG A 31 -5.09 -29.72 -9.71
N ASP A 32 -6.07 -29.50 -10.59
CA ASP A 32 -5.86 -28.99 -11.95
C ASP A 32 -5.40 -27.52 -11.94
N GLU A 33 -5.98 -26.68 -11.07
CA GLU A 33 -5.52 -25.30 -10.86
C GLU A 33 -4.08 -25.25 -10.33
N LYS A 34 -3.74 -26.14 -9.38
CA LYS A 34 -2.39 -26.24 -8.85
C LYS A 34 -1.37 -26.71 -9.90
N GLY A 35 -1.69 -27.75 -10.67
CA GLY A 35 -0.83 -28.23 -11.76
C GLY A 35 -0.59 -27.17 -12.83
N THR A 36 -1.63 -26.40 -13.16
CA THR A 36 -1.53 -25.27 -14.10
C THR A 36 -0.67 -24.13 -13.55
N ALA A 37 -0.81 -23.80 -12.26
CA ALA A 37 0.00 -22.78 -11.61
C ALA A 37 1.48 -23.16 -11.53
N ASP A 38 1.77 -24.43 -11.21
CA ASP A 38 3.13 -24.97 -11.14
C ASP A 38 3.79 -24.95 -12.55
N ALA A 39 3.07 -25.37 -13.59
CA ALA A 39 3.56 -25.32 -14.97
C ALA A 39 3.85 -23.88 -15.43
N ARG A 40 2.95 -22.93 -15.15
CA ARG A 40 3.15 -21.50 -15.45
C ARG A 40 4.37 -20.94 -14.72
N SER A 41 4.56 -21.33 -13.46
CA SER A 41 5.70 -20.90 -12.67
C SER A 41 7.02 -21.42 -13.24
N SER A 42 7.06 -22.67 -13.71
CA SER A 42 8.25 -23.23 -14.37
C SER A 42 8.58 -22.47 -15.65
N ALA A 43 7.60 -22.29 -16.54
CA ALA A 43 7.82 -21.61 -17.82
C ALA A 43 8.32 -20.16 -17.65
N LEU A 44 7.76 -19.42 -16.69
CA LEU A 44 8.23 -18.06 -16.36
C LEU A 44 9.66 -18.07 -15.82
N ARG A 45 10.00 -19.00 -14.92
CA ARG A 45 11.35 -19.13 -14.38
C ARG A 45 12.36 -19.48 -15.47
N ASP A 46 12.00 -20.36 -16.39
CA ASP A 46 12.87 -20.75 -17.50
C ASP A 46 13.13 -19.57 -18.46
N LEU A 47 12.10 -18.75 -18.73
CA LEU A 47 12.23 -17.55 -19.57
C LEU A 47 13.04 -16.44 -18.88
N LEU A 48 12.77 -16.16 -17.61
CA LEU A 48 13.39 -15.05 -16.88
C LEU A 48 14.79 -15.40 -16.36
N GLY A 49 15.01 -16.65 -15.95
CA GLY A 49 16.13 -17.03 -15.11
C GLY A 49 16.05 -16.45 -13.69
N ALA A 50 16.92 -16.96 -12.82
CA ALA A 50 16.85 -16.71 -11.37
C ALA A 50 16.98 -15.23 -10.97
N GLU A 51 17.84 -14.46 -11.64
CA GLU A 51 18.07 -13.04 -11.29
C GLU A 51 16.82 -12.18 -11.57
N ARG A 52 16.20 -12.33 -12.75
CA ARG A 52 15.03 -11.55 -13.15
C ARG A 52 13.76 -11.94 -12.41
N GLU A 53 13.56 -13.24 -12.15
CA GLU A 53 12.49 -13.70 -11.26
C GLU A 53 12.66 -13.08 -9.87
N ARG A 54 13.88 -13.02 -9.34
CA ARG A 54 14.17 -12.37 -8.05
C ARG A 54 13.90 -10.87 -8.08
N ILE A 55 14.20 -10.16 -9.17
CA ILE A 55 13.83 -8.74 -9.33
C ILE A 55 12.31 -8.57 -9.17
N LEU A 56 11.50 -9.38 -9.88
CA LEU A 56 10.04 -9.30 -9.79
C LEU A 56 9.52 -9.69 -8.40
N ALA A 57 10.09 -10.72 -7.78
CA ALA A 57 9.70 -11.13 -6.42
C ALA A 57 9.98 -10.02 -5.39
N MET A 58 11.07 -9.27 -5.56
CA MET A 58 11.41 -8.13 -4.71
C MET A 58 10.56 -6.91 -5.03
N ALA A 59 10.26 -6.64 -6.31
CA ALA A 59 9.31 -5.62 -6.74
C ALA A 59 7.93 -5.80 -6.09
N ALA A 60 7.43 -7.04 -6.05
CA ALA A 60 6.15 -7.38 -5.43
C ALA A 60 6.10 -7.05 -3.92
N ARG A 61 7.23 -6.86 -3.24
CA ARG A 61 7.23 -6.44 -1.82
C ARG A 61 6.79 -4.98 -1.62
N ALA A 62 6.62 -4.21 -2.69
CA ALA A 62 6.10 -2.85 -2.64
C ALA A 62 4.79 -2.76 -1.82
N PRO A 63 4.56 -1.65 -1.11
CA PRO A 63 3.28 -1.39 -0.47
C PRO A 63 2.19 -1.06 -1.51
N SER A 64 0.96 -1.44 -1.21
CA SER A 64 -0.24 -1.03 -1.95
C SER A 64 -1.42 -0.92 -0.99
N THR A 65 -2.46 -0.17 -1.38
CA THR A 65 -3.70 -0.04 -0.59
C THR A 65 -4.31 -1.40 -0.33
N HIS A 66 -4.70 -1.63 0.92
CA HIS A 66 -5.19 -2.91 1.42
C HIS A 66 -4.30 -4.13 1.12
N ASN A 67 -3.03 -3.93 0.72
CA ASN A 67 -2.16 -4.97 0.18
C ASN A 67 -2.79 -5.69 -1.04
N SER A 68 -3.55 -4.96 -1.86
CA SER A 68 -4.22 -5.47 -3.07
C SER A 68 -3.26 -5.96 -4.16
N GLN A 69 -2.01 -5.48 -4.16
CA GLN A 69 -0.96 -5.82 -5.13
C GLN A 69 -1.47 -5.69 -6.58
N PRO A 70 -1.90 -4.47 -6.99
CA PRO A 70 -2.71 -4.28 -8.19
C PRO A 70 -1.86 -4.17 -9.47
N TRP A 71 -0.72 -4.85 -9.51
CA TRP A 71 0.19 -4.85 -10.65
C TRP A 71 0.08 -6.14 -11.46
N HIS A 72 0.31 -5.99 -12.76
CA HIS A 72 0.52 -7.06 -13.72
C HIS A 72 1.81 -6.78 -14.49
N VAL A 73 2.56 -7.82 -14.83
CA VAL A 73 3.78 -7.71 -15.63
C VAL A 73 3.71 -8.68 -16.80
N ARG A 74 3.68 -8.15 -18.02
CA ARG A 74 3.77 -8.94 -19.24
C ARG A 74 5.23 -9.04 -19.68
N ILE A 75 5.74 -10.26 -19.78
CA ILE A 75 7.12 -10.55 -20.16
C ILE A 75 7.19 -10.71 -21.67
N VAL A 76 7.72 -9.68 -22.35
CA VAL A 76 7.90 -9.68 -23.82
C VAL A 76 9.21 -10.37 -24.20
N ALA A 77 10.25 -10.18 -23.39
CA ALA A 77 11.52 -10.88 -23.47
C ALA A 77 12.12 -10.99 -22.04
N PRO A 78 13.18 -11.80 -21.83
CA PRO A 78 13.80 -11.94 -20.50
C PRO A 78 14.17 -10.59 -19.85
N ASP A 79 14.60 -9.63 -20.67
CA ASP A 79 15.03 -8.29 -20.27
C ASP A 79 14.08 -7.17 -20.70
N ALA A 80 12.89 -7.49 -21.24
CA ALA A 80 11.93 -6.49 -21.73
C ALA A 80 10.51 -6.81 -21.24
N TRP A 81 9.98 -5.97 -20.36
CA TRP A 81 8.68 -6.18 -19.72
C TRP A 81 7.75 -4.99 -19.92
N VAL A 82 6.46 -5.24 -19.77
CA VAL A 82 5.44 -4.19 -19.73
C VAL A 82 4.66 -4.31 -18.42
N VAL A 83 4.64 -3.23 -17.65
CA VAL A 83 4.04 -3.15 -16.33
C VAL A 83 2.75 -2.34 -16.40
N GLY A 84 1.73 -2.84 -15.71
CA GLY A 84 0.37 -2.34 -15.75
C GLY A 84 -0.43 -2.58 -14.49
N GLY A 85 -1.59 -1.95 -14.41
CA GLY A 85 -2.61 -2.21 -13.40
C GLY A 85 -3.39 -3.49 -13.68
N GLU A 86 -3.72 -4.24 -12.63
CA GLU A 86 -4.57 -5.42 -12.70
C GLU A 86 -6.02 -5.03 -12.37
N GLY A 87 -6.89 -5.02 -13.39
CA GLY A 87 -8.28 -4.57 -13.28
C GLY A 87 -9.09 -5.29 -12.22
N SER A 88 -8.85 -6.60 -12.04
CA SER A 88 -9.53 -7.42 -11.02
C SER A 88 -9.15 -7.07 -9.56
N ARG A 89 -8.13 -6.22 -9.37
CA ARG A 89 -7.58 -5.81 -8.08
C ARG A 89 -7.78 -4.32 -7.76
N ARG A 90 -8.58 -3.64 -8.58
CA ARG A 90 -9.01 -2.26 -8.36
C ARG A 90 -9.87 -2.13 -7.10
N LEU A 91 -9.94 -0.90 -6.59
CA LEU A 91 -10.73 -0.51 -5.42
C LEU A 91 -11.78 0.52 -5.83
N PRO A 92 -12.81 0.11 -6.60
CA PRO A 92 -13.73 1.06 -7.25
C PRO A 92 -14.55 1.91 -6.28
N VAL A 93 -14.69 1.52 -5.01
CA VAL A 93 -15.46 2.28 -4.03
C VAL A 93 -14.64 3.34 -3.30
N ILE A 94 -13.39 3.03 -2.93
CA ILE A 94 -12.52 3.98 -2.20
C ILE A 94 -11.50 4.69 -3.09
N ASP A 95 -11.17 4.12 -4.26
CA ASP A 95 -10.26 4.66 -5.26
C ASP A 95 -10.89 4.62 -6.67
N PRO A 96 -12.05 5.27 -6.89
CA PRO A 96 -12.76 5.22 -8.17
C PRO A 96 -11.96 5.79 -9.36
N ALA A 97 -10.97 6.64 -9.09
CA ALA A 97 -10.11 7.27 -10.09
C ALA A 97 -8.78 6.53 -10.32
N ASP A 98 -8.56 5.37 -9.70
CA ASP A 98 -7.30 4.60 -9.76
C ASP A 98 -6.06 5.38 -9.32
N ARG A 99 -6.24 6.37 -8.45
CA ARG A 99 -5.15 7.20 -7.93
C ARG A 99 -4.19 6.36 -7.12
N GLU A 100 -4.71 5.61 -6.16
CA GLU A 100 -3.89 4.77 -5.28
C GLU A 100 -3.32 3.55 -6.00
N LEU A 101 -4.04 3.05 -7.01
CA LEU A 101 -3.52 2.06 -7.93
C LEU A 101 -2.26 2.59 -8.64
N ALA A 102 -2.32 3.79 -9.23
CA ALA A 102 -1.15 4.40 -9.89
C ALA A 102 0.00 4.66 -8.90
N LEU A 103 -0.29 5.16 -7.70
CA LEU A 103 0.73 5.30 -6.64
C LEU A 103 1.38 3.95 -6.28
N SER A 104 0.58 2.87 -6.22
CA SER A 104 1.07 1.52 -5.94
C SER A 104 1.95 0.97 -7.08
N LEU A 105 1.61 1.27 -8.34
CA LEU A 105 2.47 0.95 -9.50
C LEU A 105 3.78 1.71 -9.45
N GLY A 106 3.75 2.99 -9.10
CA GLY A 106 4.95 3.78 -8.86
C GLY A 106 5.86 3.13 -7.79
N ALA A 107 5.28 2.73 -6.66
CA ALA A 107 6.04 2.03 -5.62
C ALA A 107 6.63 0.69 -6.11
N PHE A 108 5.86 -0.09 -6.88
CA PHE A 108 6.33 -1.33 -7.49
C PHE A 108 7.52 -1.10 -8.44
N LEU A 109 7.44 -0.10 -9.32
CA LEU A 109 8.50 0.25 -10.27
C LEU A 109 9.79 0.71 -9.55
N GLU A 110 9.66 1.43 -8.44
CA GLU A 110 10.83 1.81 -7.65
C GLU A 110 11.50 0.60 -6.98
N TYR A 111 10.71 -0.34 -6.46
CA TYR A 111 11.25 -1.56 -5.88
C TYR A 111 11.90 -2.44 -6.94
N LEU A 112 11.30 -2.51 -8.13
CA LEU A 112 11.87 -3.18 -9.30
C LEU A 112 13.23 -2.59 -9.66
N ALA A 113 13.32 -1.27 -9.84
CA ALA A 113 14.56 -0.59 -10.17
C ALA A 113 15.63 -0.78 -9.07
N THR A 114 15.23 -0.70 -7.81
CA THR A 114 16.12 -0.92 -6.65
C THR A 114 16.64 -2.36 -6.61
N ALA A 115 15.78 -3.35 -6.85
CA ALA A 115 16.17 -4.76 -6.88
C ALA A 115 17.05 -5.08 -8.10
N ALA A 116 16.75 -4.51 -9.26
CA ALA A 116 17.57 -4.62 -10.46
C ALA A 116 18.99 -4.11 -10.21
N ALA A 117 19.13 -2.90 -9.65
CA ALA A 117 20.42 -2.31 -9.30
C ALA A 117 21.22 -3.20 -8.34
N ALA A 118 20.58 -3.74 -7.30
CA ALA A 118 21.23 -4.64 -6.35
C ALA A 118 21.72 -5.96 -6.99
N LEU A 119 21.05 -6.40 -8.06
CA LEU A 119 21.38 -7.62 -8.81
C LEU A 119 22.24 -7.33 -10.06
N GLY A 120 22.79 -6.12 -10.18
CA GLY A 120 23.72 -5.77 -11.26
C GLY A 120 23.04 -5.46 -12.60
N PHE A 121 21.78 -5.00 -12.56
CA PHE A 121 21.03 -4.52 -13.71
C PHE A 121 20.70 -3.04 -13.56
N GLU A 122 20.65 -2.33 -14.68
CA GLU A 122 19.98 -1.05 -14.78
C GLU A 122 18.56 -1.29 -15.33
N ALA A 123 17.56 -0.66 -14.71
CA ALA A 123 16.18 -0.72 -15.16
C ALA A 123 15.78 0.62 -15.77
N ARG A 124 15.64 0.64 -17.10
CA ARG A 124 15.13 1.79 -17.85
C ARG A 124 13.61 1.72 -17.90
N LEU A 125 12.95 2.77 -17.42
CA LEU A 125 11.49 2.90 -17.37
C LEU A 125 11.05 3.92 -18.41
N ASP A 126 10.30 3.48 -19.41
CA ASP A 126 9.67 4.38 -20.38
C ASP A 126 8.17 4.36 -20.23
N ASP A 127 7.55 5.53 -20.41
CA ASP A 127 6.11 5.61 -20.54
C ASP A 127 5.66 4.76 -21.72
N ALA A 128 4.79 3.80 -21.43
CA ALA A 128 4.00 3.14 -22.44
C ALA A 128 2.70 3.94 -22.62
N ARG A 129 2.30 4.14 -23.88
CA ARG A 129 1.16 5.00 -24.25
C ARG A 129 -0.21 4.36 -23.90
N GLY A 130 -0.26 3.48 -22.90
CA GLY A 130 -1.44 2.72 -22.50
C GLY A 130 -2.19 3.34 -21.32
N ALA A 131 -3.35 2.75 -21.03
CA ALA A 131 -4.13 3.10 -19.84
C ALA A 131 -3.50 2.50 -18.58
N ILE A 132 -3.85 3.04 -17.40
CA ILE A 132 -3.39 2.53 -16.11
C ILE A 132 -3.63 1.01 -15.97
N ALA A 133 -4.79 0.52 -16.41
CA ALA A 133 -5.17 -0.89 -16.32
C ALA A 133 -4.52 -1.81 -17.38
N SER A 134 -3.52 -1.34 -18.12
CA SER A 134 -2.87 -2.12 -19.18
C SER A 134 -1.38 -1.76 -19.31
N ASP A 135 -0.89 -1.53 -20.52
CA ASP A 135 0.52 -1.33 -20.82
C ASP A 135 0.99 0.08 -20.45
N LEU A 136 1.25 0.32 -19.15
CA LEU A 136 1.54 1.65 -18.62
C LEU A 136 3.03 2.02 -18.67
N VAL A 137 3.93 1.09 -18.33
CA VAL A 137 5.38 1.33 -18.32
C VAL A 137 6.12 0.19 -19.00
N ARG A 138 6.98 0.53 -19.97
CA ARG A 138 7.96 -0.39 -20.53
C ARG A 138 9.20 -0.40 -19.66
N VAL A 139 9.63 -1.60 -19.27
CA VAL A 139 10.83 -1.83 -18.48
C VAL A 139 11.85 -2.57 -19.35
N THR A 140 13.03 -1.98 -19.52
CA THR A 140 14.17 -2.65 -20.15
C THR A 140 15.26 -2.85 -19.12
N LEU A 141 15.72 -4.09 -18.95
CA LEU A 141 16.87 -4.41 -18.12
C LEU A 141 18.14 -4.49 -18.99
N SER A 142 19.21 -3.86 -18.53
CA SER A 142 20.55 -4.02 -19.10
C SER A 142 21.52 -4.36 -17.99
N LYS A 143 22.60 -5.11 -18.30
CA LYS A 143 23.64 -5.35 -17.30
C LYS A 143 24.34 -4.03 -16.99
N ALA A 144 24.36 -3.68 -15.70
CA ALA A 144 25.07 -2.49 -15.24
C ALA A 144 26.59 -2.74 -15.27
N PRO A 145 27.41 -1.69 -15.49
CA PRO A 145 28.86 -1.79 -15.32
C PRO A 145 29.22 -2.32 -13.93
N ALA A 146 30.35 -3.03 -13.83
CA ALA A 146 30.85 -3.49 -12.55
C ALA A 146 31.10 -2.28 -11.61
N GLY A 147 30.39 -2.24 -10.48
CA GLY A 147 30.49 -1.17 -9.49
C GLY A 147 30.02 -1.66 -8.12
N PRO A 148 30.10 -0.81 -7.08
CA PRO A 148 29.62 -1.15 -5.75
C PRO A 148 28.13 -1.52 -5.84
N ARG A 149 27.82 -2.81 -5.71
CA ARG A 149 26.43 -3.27 -5.62
C ARG A 149 25.96 -2.89 -4.23
N GLY A 150 24.83 -2.20 -4.12
CA GLY A 150 24.26 -1.90 -2.80
C GLY A 150 23.74 -3.18 -2.17
N VAL A 151 24.63 -3.89 -1.47
CA VAL A 151 24.37 -5.21 -0.87
C VAL A 151 23.19 -5.17 0.11
N ASP A 152 22.90 -4.00 0.68
CA ASP A 152 21.81 -3.76 1.64
C ASP A 152 20.43 -3.44 0.98
N HIS A 153 20.36 -3.19 -0.33
CA HIS A 153 19.08 -2.79 -0.96
C HIS A 153 18.03 -3.89 -0.96
N LEU A 154 18.43 -5.15 -1.17
CA LEU A 154 17.50 -6.28 -1.11
C LEU A 154 17.02 -6.50 0.33
N ASP A 155 17.89 -6.30 1.32
CA ASP A 155 17.53 -6.44 2.74
C ASP A 155 16.59 -5.32 3.20
N ARG A 156 16.78 -4.08 2.73
CA ARG A 156 15.83 -2.97 2.93
C ARG A 156 14.45 -3.29 2.37
N ILE A 157 14.38 -3.77 1.13
CA ILE A 157 13.11 -4.19 0.52
C ILE A 157 12.51 -5.34 1.34
N ALA A 158 13.34 -6.33 1.71
CA ALA A 158 12.88 -7.52 2.40
C ALA A 158 12.36 -7.22 3.81
N GLY A 159 12.99 -6.28 4.51
CA GLY A 159 12.72 -5.90 5.90
C GLY A 159 11.74 -4.75 6.08
N ARG A 160 11.31 -4.07 5.00
CA ARG A 160 10.37 -2.95 5.13
C ARG A 160 8.96 -3.41 5.47
N ARG A 161 8.36 -2.74 6.45
CA ARG A 161 7.00 -2.98 6.93
C ARG A 161 6.31 -1.66 7.27
N THR A 162 4.99 -1.61 7.14
CA THR A 162 4.17 -0.53 7.70
C THR A 162 3.81 -0.88 9.13
N LEU A 163 4.19 -0.03 10.08
CA LEU A 163 3.79 -0.14 11.49
C LEU A 163 2.59 0.76 11.73
N ARG A 164 1.66 0.32 12.57
CA ARG A 164 0.42 1.04 12.84
C ARG A 164 0.36 1.60 14.26
N LYS A 165 1.23 1.15 15.16
CA LYS A 165 1.26 1.63 16.56
C LYS A 165 2.67 1.73 17.12
N GLY A 166 2.78 2.32 18.32
CA GLY A 166 4.03 2.34 19.09
C GLY A 166 5.00 3.41 18.65
N TYR A 167 4.49 4.51 18.09
CA TYR A 167 5.31 5.61 17.63
C TYR A 167 5.63 6.54 18.81
N SER A 168 6.90 6.86 19.00
CA SER A 168 7.32 7.88 19.96
C SER A 168 6.83 9.26 19.54
N ASN A 169 6.41 10.05 20.52
CA ASN A 169 6.03 11.46 20.36
C ASN A 169 7.24 12.41 20.42
N ALA A 170 8.46 11.87 20.62
CA ALA A 170 9.68 12.67 20.62
C ALA A 170 9.89 13.31 19.23
N PRO A 171 10.37 14.56 19.16
CA PRO A 171 10.68 15.21 17.89
C PRO A 171 11.77 14.44 17.13
N LEU A 172 11.69 14.48 15.80
CA LEU A 172 12.73 13.90 14.95
C LEU A 172 14.00 14.76 14.99
N SER A 173 15.16 14.11 14.93
CA SER A 173 16.45 14.80 14.78
C SER A 173 16.49 15.58 13.45
N PRO A 174 17.24 16.69 13.34
CA PRO A 174 17.39 17.41 12.09
C PRO A 174 17.93 16.54 10.94
N ALA A 175 18.83 15.59 11.24
CA ALA A 175 19.39 14.67 10.24
C ALA A 175 18.32 13.71 9.69
N ASP A 176 17.48 13.17 10.57
CA ASP A 176 16.38 12.28 10.19
C ASP A 176 15.31 13.02 9.40
N LEU A 177 14.95 14.25 9.81
CA LEU A 177 14.06 15.12 9.05
C LEU A 177 14.60 15.42 7.66
N GLY A 178 15.89 15.73 7.56
CA GLY A 178 16.58 15.87 6.29
C GLY A 178 16.34 14.64 5.42
N SER A 179 16.61 13.43 5.93
CA SER A 179 16.42 12.19 5.15
C SER A 179 15.00 11.95 4.64
N LEU A 180 13.97 12.47 5.34
CA LEU A 180 12.56 12.35 4.95
C LEU A 180 12.11 13.45 3.98
N ALA A 181 12.53 14.69 4.24
CA ALA A 181 12.11 15.89 3.53
C ALA A 181 13.00 16.23 2.32
N LEU A 182 14.03 15.44 2.03
CA LEU A 182 14.85 15.61 0.83
C LEU A 182 13.98 15.50 -0.43
N GLY A 183 14.06 16.51 -1.30
CA GLY A 183 13.41 16.55 -2.61
C GLY A 183 12.17 17.45 -2.67
N ARG A 184 11.74 17.76 -3.90
CA ARG A 184 10.52 18.56 -4.13
C ARG A 184 9.28 17.81 -3.65
N GLY A 185 8.31 18.58 -3.17
CA GLY A 185 6.97 18.10 -2.82
C GLY A 185 6.85 17.30 -1.53
N ALA A 186 7.79 17.44 -0.60
CA ALA A 186 7.71 16.83 0.74
C ALA A 186 7.57 17.92 1.81
N HIS A 187 6.53 17.80 2.64
CA HIS A 187 6.14 18.82 3.61
C HIS A 187 6.04 18.22 5.01
N TRP A 188 6.83 18.72 5.95
CA TRP A 188 6.85 18.24 7.34
C TRP A 188 6.05 19.15 8.25
N PHE A 189 5.12 18.56 9.01
CA PHE A 189 4.30 19.24 10.01
C PHE A 189 4.60 18.64 11.39
N PRO A 190 5.43 19.30 12.21
CA PRO A 190 5.78 18.83 13.54
C PRO A 190 4.55 18.66 14.43
N ARG A 191 4.63 17.70 15.36
CA ARG A 191 3.61 17.56 16.39
C ARG A 191 3.38 18.88 17.14
N GLY A 192 2.10 19.23 17.36
CA GLY A 192 1.70 20.41 18.12
C GLY A 192 1.53 21.69 17.29
N THR A 193 1.76 21.63 15.97
CA THR A 193 1.32 22.71 15.08
C THR A 193 -0.16 22.58 14.73
N LYS A 194 -0.78 23.68 14.28
CA LYS A 194 -2.19 23.68 13.87
C LYS A 194 -2.45 22.74 12.69
N GLU A 195 -1.49 22.62 11.80
CA GLU A 195 -1.53 21.75 10.62
C GLU A 195 -1.47 20.27 11.02
N ALA A 196 -0.60 19.92 11.98
CA ALA A 196 -0.52 18.55 12.51
C ALA A 196 -1.78 18.15 13.28
N ASP A 197 -2.36 19.08 14.06
CA ASP A 197 -3.63 18.85 14.76
C ASP A 197 -4.78 18.69 13.75
N TRP A 198 -4.82 19.51 12.69
CA TRP A 198 -5.80 19.36 11.61
C TRP A 198 -5.66 18.02 10.89
N LEU A 199 -4.43 17.57 10.58
CA LEU A 199 -4.16 16.29 9.95
C LEU A 199 -4.62 15.11 10.83
N ALA A 200 -4.38 15.18 12.14
CA ALA A 200 -4.83 14.18 13.09
C ALA A 200 -6.36 14.09 13.15
N ASP A 201 -7.04 15.23 13.24
CA ASP A 201 -8.51 15.29 13.23
C ASP A 201 -9.08 14.82 11.89
N ALA A 202 -8.49 15.25 10.78
CA ALA A 202 -8.90 14.85 9.43
C ALA A 202 -8.77 13.34 9.24
N ALA A 203 -7.68 12.72 9.70
CA ALA A 203 -7.48 11.28 9.61
C ALA A 203 -8.54 10.48 10.37
N VAL A 204 -8.97 10.96 11.55
CA VAL A 204 -10.03 10.30 12.33
C VAL A 204 -11.39 10.48 11.66
N GLN A 205 -11.70 11.71 11.25
CA GLN A 205 -13.02 12.03 10.71
C GLN A 205 -13.24 11.44 9.31
N SER A 206 -12.22 11.43 8.45
CA SER A 206 -12.31 10.78 7.14
C SER A 206 -12.44 9.27 7.27
N PHE A 207 -11.69 8.64 8.17
CA PHE A 207 -11.86 7.23 8.47
C PHE A 207 -13.28 6.91 8.98
N GLN A 208 -13.82 7.73 9.89
CA GLN A 208 -15.20 7.59 10.36
C GLN A 208 -16.22 7.78 9.22
N GLY A 209 -16.02 8.76 8.35
CA GLY A 209 -16.87 9.01 7.18
C GLY A 209 -16.91 7.79 6.25
N GLN A 210 -15.75 7.27 5.87
CA GLN A 210 -15.64 6.05 5.07
C GLN A 210 -16.26 4.83 5.78
N THR A 211 -16.11 4.75 7.11
CA THR A 211 -16.68 3.68 7.94
C THR A 211 -18.21 3.70 7.95
N CYS A 212 -18.84 4.86 7.78
CA CYS A 212 -20.29 4.96 7.62
C CYS A 212 -20.78 4.53 6.22
N ARG A 213 -19.90 4.39 5.22
CA ARG A 213 -20.28 3.98 3.85
C ARG A 213 -20.29 2.45 3.74
N ASP A 214 -21.48 1.85 3.74
CA ASP A 214 -21.63 0.40 3.60
C ASP A 214 -20.92 -0.19 2.37
N PRO A 215 -20.93 0.44 1.18
CA PRO A 215 -20.15 -0.04 0.05
C PRO A 215 -18.65 -0.09 0.33
N ALA A 216 -18.11 0.88 1.08
CA ALA A 216 -16.68 0.92 1.43
C ALA A 216 -16.32 -0.18 2.44
N GLN A 217 -17.20 -0.43 3.41
CA GLN A 217 -17.03 -1.54 4.34
C GLN A 217 -17.12 -2.90 3.64
N ALA A 218 -18.03 -3.05 2.69
CA ALA A 218 -18.13 -4.26 1.88
C ALA A 218 -16.88 -4.48 1.00
N GLU A 219 -16.30 -3.42 0.44
CA GLU A 219 -15.03 -3.50 -0.29
C GLU A 219 -13.86 -3.86 0.64
N LEU A 220 -13.73 -3.19 1.80
CA LEU A 220 -12.74 -3.51 2.82
C LEU A 220 -12.83 -4.97 3.27
N ALA A 221 -14.05 -5.49 3.49
CA ALA A 221 -14.28 -6.86 3.91
C ALA A 221 -13.69 -7.88 2.93
N ARG A 222 -13.75 -7.61 1.62
CA ARG A 222 -13.14 -8.46 0.58
C ARG A 222 -11.62 -8.48 0.63
N TRP A 223 -11.00 -7.50 1.28
CA TRP A 223 -9.55 -7.41 1.42
C TRP A 223 -9.04 -7.83 2.79
N ILE A 224 -9.91 -8.18 3.74
CA ILE A 224 -9.50 -8.78 5.00
C ILE A 224 -9.37 -10.30 4.83
N ARG A 225 -8.31 -10.87 5.38
CA ARG A 225 -8.04 -12.31 5.46
C ARG A 225 -8.20 -12.73 6.91
N PHE A 226 -9.38 -13.25 7.25
CA PHE A 226 -9.70 -13.69 8.61
C PHE A 226 -8.92 -14.95 8.95
N SER A 227 -8.92 -15.95 8.07
CA SER A 227 -8.25 -17.23 8.31
C SER A 227 -6.83 -17.29 7.75
N ARG A 228 -6.00 -18.19 8.30
CA ARG A 228 -4.68 -18.50 7.74
C ARG A 228 -4.78 -19.15 6.35
N GLY A 229 -5.78 -20.00 6.13
CA GLY A 229 -6.00 -20.65 4.83
C GLY A 229 -6.29 -19.64 3.72
N ASP A 230 -7.10 -18.62 3.98
CA ASP A 230 -7.37 -17.55 3.01
C ASP A 230 -6.15 -16.70 2.73
N ALA A 231 -5.40 -16.37 3.79
CA ALA A 231 -4.17 -15.60 3.68
C ALA A 231 -3.13 -16.34 2.84
N ASP A 232 -2.90 -17.63 3.11
CA ASP A 232 -1.93 -18.46 2.38
C ASP A 232 -2.35 -18.70 0.93
N ARG A 233 -3.66 -18.87 0.66
CA ARG A 233 -4.20 -19.09 -0.69
C ARG A 233 -4.10 -17.85 -1.59
N THR A 234 -4.39 -16.67 -1.05
CA THR A 234 -4.46 -15.43 -1.83
C THR A 234 -3.15 -14.63 -1.81
N ALA A 235 -2.37 -14.80 -0.74
CA ALA A 235 -1.12 -14.09 -0.48
C ALA A 235 -1.23 -12.56 -0.63
N ASP A 236 -2.39 -12.02 -0.30
CA ASP A 236 -2.73 -10.59 -0.39
C ASP A 236 -3.61 -10.15 0.79
N GLY A 237 -4.08 -8.90 0.75
CA GLY A 237 -5.02 -8.40 1.74
C GLY A 237 -4.42 -8.08 3.10
N LEU A 238 -5.29 -7.66 4.01
CA LEU A 238 -5.02 -7.35 5.41
C LEU A 238 -5.24 -8.59 6.26
N THR A 239 -4.27 -8.95 7.09
CA THR A 239 -4.41 -10.01 8.10
C THR A 239 -4.47 -9.37 9.49
N PRO A 240 -4.91 -10.07 10.54
CA PRO A 240 -4.81 -9.56 11.90
C PRO A 240 -3.39 -9.11 12.27
N ALA A 241 -2.37 -9.81 11.76
CA ALA A 241 -0.97 -9.47 11.98
C ALA A 241 -0.56 -8.16 11.28
N THR A 242 -1.00 -7.92 10.04
CA THR A 242 -0.72 -6.63 9.37
C THR A 242 -1.49 -5.50 10.03
N MET A 243 -2.72 -5.74 10.48
CA MET A 243 -3.55 -4.81 11.26
C MET A 243 -3.03 -4.56 12.67
N GLU A 244 -1.99 -5.30 13.10
CA GLU A 244 -1.40 -5.24 14.44
C GLU A 244 -2.40 -5.55 15.56
N VAL A 245 -3.41 -6.35 15.22
CA VAL A 245 -4.39 -6.93 16.14
C VAL A 245 -3.81 -8.25 16.64
N GLY A 246 -3.22 -8.20 17.83
CA GLY A 246 -2.57 -9.34 18.49
C GLY A 246 -3.39 -9.93 19.63
N GLY A 247 -2.82 -10.94 20.31
CA GLY A 247 -3.40 -11.55 21.51
C GLY A 247 -4.79 -12.14 21.27
N LEU A 248 -5.65 -12.06 22.29
CA LEU A 248 -7.01 -12.59 22.25
C LEU A 248 -7.88 -11.93 21.17
N ALA A 249 -7.69 -10.63 20.89
CA ALA A 249 -8.43 -9.95 19.82
C ALA A 249 -8.03 -10.48 18.43
N GLY A 250 -6.73 -10.72 18.21
CA GLY A 250 -6.24 -11.30 16.96
C GLY A 250 -6.68 -12.75 16.78
N PHE A 251 -6.72 -13.52 17.87
CA PHE A 251 -7.29 -14.87 17.89
C PHE A 251 -8.79 -14.84 17.57
N TYR A 252 -9.54 -13.96 18.23
CA TYR A 252 -10.98 -13.81 18.00
C TYR A 252 -11.29 -13.47 16.54
N MET A 253 -10.60 -12.47 15.99
CA MET A 253 -10.75 -12.07 14.59
C MET A 253 -10.44 -13.22 13.62
N ARG A 254 -9.48 -14.08 13.96
CA ARG A 254 -9.09 -15.20 13.09
C ARG A 254 -10.08 -16.35 13.07
N HIS A 255 -10.78 -16.57 14.17
CA HIS A 255 -11.57 -17.79 14.38
C HIS A 255 -13.08 -17.55 14.38
N PHE A 256 -13.54 -16.32 14.65
CA PHE A 256 -14.96 -16.02 14.85
C PHE A 256 -15.49 -14.86 14.01
N MET A 257 -14.62 -14.19 13.24
CA MET A 257 -15.04 -13.10 12.35
C MET A 257 -14.97 -13.53 10.89
N ASP A 258 -15.83 -12.90 10.10
CA ASP A 258 -15.97 -13.08 8.67
C ASP A 258 -16.23 -11.73 7.97
N ALA A 259 -16.48 -11.77 6.65
CA ALA A 259 -16.78 -10.57 5.89
C ALA A 259 -18.03 -9.81 6.39
N GLY A 260 -19.03 -10.52 6.91
CA GLY A 260 -20.25 -9.90 7.47
C GLY A 260 -19.98 -9.15 8.77
N SER A 261 -18.93 -9.54 9.51
CA SER A 261 -18.54 -8.88 10.75
C SER A 261 -18.04 -7.44 10.54
N VAL A 262 -17.49 -7.14 9.35
CA VAL A 262 -16.91 -5.82 9.01
C VAL A 262 -17.97 -4.73 8.93
N THR A 263 -19.16 -5.07 8.47
CA THR A 263 -20.27 -4.11 8.38
C THR A 263 -20.95 -3.89 9.74
N GLY A 264 -20.63 -4.70 10.75
CA GLY A 264 -21.18 -4.59 12.10
C GLY A 264 -20.66 -3.38 12.87
N LYS A 265 -21.52 -2.78 13.70
CA LYS A 265 -21.22 -1.57 14.49
C LYS A 265 -19.96 -1.73 15.36
N SER A 266 -19.77 -2.87 16.00
CA SER A 266 -18.61 -3.12 16.89
C SER A 266 -17.28 -3.06 16.14
N PHE A 267 -17.20 -3.61 14.92
CA PHE A 267 -16.01 -3.55 14.10
C PHE A 267 -15.70 -2.12 13.66
N ARG A 268 -16.74 -1.40 13.21
CA ARG A 268 -16.66 0.00 12.81
C ARG A 268 -16.15 0.89 13.96
N ASP A 269 -16.77 0.79 15.13
CA ASP A 269 -16.38 1.57 16.31
C ASP A 269 -14.95 1.25 16.74
N ALA A 270 -14.56 -0.03 16.78
CA ALA A 270 -13.20 -0.44 17.12
C ALA A 270 -12.17 0.09 16.12
N GLY A 271 -12.50 0.13 14.83
CA GLY A 271 -11.66 0.75 13.79
C GLY A 271 -11.47 2.25 14.03
N VAL A 272 -12.55 2.98 14.31
CA VAL A 272 -12.50 4.42 14.60
C VAL A 272 -11.68 4.71 15.85
N ASP A 273 -11.87 3.92 16.91
CA ASP A 273 -11.12 4.05 18.16
C ASP A 273 -9.62 3.77 17.96
N ALA A 274 -9.29 2.75 17.17
CA ALA A 274 -7.92 2.44 16.80
C ALA A 274 -7.28 3.60 16.02
N VAL A 275 -7.94 4.13 15.00
CA VAL A 275 -7.43 5.29 14.23
C VAL A 275 -7.29 6.53 15.12
N ARG A 276 -8.22 6.76 16.05
CA ARG A 276 -8.12 7.86 17.02
C ARG A 276 -6.91 7.73 17.94
N ALA A 277 -6.60 6.53 18.41
CA ALA A 277 -5.39 6.27 19.19
C ALA A 277 -4.14 6.51 18.32
N GLN A 278 -4.13 5.99 17.10
CA GLN A 278 -3.02 6.13 16.16
C GLN A 278 -2.73 7.59 15.82
N ALA A 279 -3.74 8.40 15.48
CA ALA A 279 -3.57 9.80 15.09
C ALA A 279 -2.89 10.67 16.16
N ARG A 280 -2.80 10.20 17.41
CA ARG A 280 -2.17 10.91 18.55
C ARG A 280 -0.71 10.52 18.80
N GLU A 281 -0.22 9.47 18.14
CA GLU A 281 1.17 9.04 18.26
C GLU A 281 2.04 9.64 17.14
N GLY A 282 3.36 9.66 17.36
CA GLY A 282 4.34 10.09 16.36
C GLY A 282 4.86 11.50 16.57
N ALA A 283 5.99 11.78 15.92
CA ALA A 283 6.71 13.03 15.99
C ALA A 283 6.07 14.14 15.14
N GLY A 284 5.21 13.77 14.20
CA GLY A 284 4.53 14.67 13.28
C GLY A 284 4.02 13.97 12.04
N TRP A 285 3.69 14.77 11.04
CA TRP A 285 3.11 14.32 9.77
C TRP A 285 3.97 14.74 8.60
N LEU A 286 4.16 13.82 7.66
CA LEU A 286 4.79 14.07 6.36
C LEU A 286 3.70 14.00 5.29
N VAL A 287 3.54 15.07 4.53
CA VAL A 287 2.66 15.11 3.35
C VAL A 287 3.52 15.16 2.10
N LEU A 288 3.25 14.28 1.15
CA LEU A 288 3.87 14.30 -0.17
C LEU A 288 2.83 14.84 -1.17
N ASP A 289 3.20 15.86 -1.94
CA ASP A 289 2.37 16.38 -3.03
C ASP A 289 2.96 16.07 -4.41
N ALA A 290 2.10 16.20 -5.43
CA ALA A 290 2.47 16.14 -6.83
C ALA A 290 1.88 17.36 -7.56
N PRO A 291 2.44 17.80 -8.70
CA PRO A 291 1.93 18.96 -9.43
C PRO A 291 0.47 18.82 -9.86
N ASP A 292 0.08 17.60 -10.26
CA ASP A 292 -1.25 17.23 -10.67
C ASP A 292 -1.53 15.74 -10.35
N GLU A 293 -2.71 15.26 -10.76
CA GLU A 293 -3.12 13.85 -10.62
C GLU A 293 -3.03 13.10 -11.95
N SER A 294 -2.16 13.54 -12.88
CA SER A 294 -1.87 12.77 -14.09
C SER A 294 -1.14 11.47 -13.73
N THR A 295 -1.30 10.44 -14.56
CA THR A 295 -0.66 9.14 -14.33
C THR A 295 0.86 9.25 -14.12
N PRO A 296 1.63 10.01 -14.92
CA PRO A 296 3.07 10.19 -14.67
C PRO A 296 3.36 10.80 -13.28
N SER A 297 2.63 11.86 -12.89
CA SER A 297 2.77 12.50 -11.58
C SER A 297 2.48 11.53 -10.42
N LEU A 298 1.47 10.67 -10.57
CA LEU A 298 1.13 9.65 -9.58
C LEU A 298 2.18 8.54 -9.51
N LEU A 299 2.66 8.04 -10.65
CA LEU A 299 3.76 7.06 -10.67
C LEU A 299 4.99 7.63 -9.95
N ASP A 300 5.37 8.88 -10.24
CA ASP A 300 6.50 9.53 -9.61
C ASP A 300 6.29 9.76 -8.11
N ALA A 301 5.08 10.15 -7.68
CA ALA A 301 4.75 10.25 -6.26
C ALA A 301 4.87 8.90 -5.55
N GLY A 302 4.38 7.81 -6.16
CA GLY A 302 4.52 6.45 -5.66
C GLY A 302 5.99 6.01 -5.52
N ARG A 303 6.81 6.30 -6.54
CA ARG A 303 8.25 6.05 -6.51
C ARG A 303 8.95 6.86 -5.43
N ALA A 304 8.59 8.13 -5.28
CA ALA A 304 9.15 9.03 -4.29
C ALA A 304 8.80 8.60 -2.85
N PHE A 305 7.60 8.08 -2.63
CA PHE A 305 7.22 7.44 -1.37
C PHE A 305 8.05 6.18 -1.12
N ALA A 306 8.17 5.30 -2.11
CA ALA A 306 8.92 4.05 -2.00
C ALA A 306 10.39 4.26 -1.60
N ARG A 307 11.10 5.22 -2.22
CA ARG A 307 12.48 5.57 -1.85
C ARG A 307 12.62 5.94 -0.37
N ARG A 308 11.73 6.81 0.11
CA ARG A 308 11.72 7.25 1.51
C ARG A 308 11.43 6.07 2.44
N ALA A 309 10.41 5.28 2.11
CA ALA A 309 9.97 4.15 2.91
C ALA A 309 11.08 3.10 3.11
N LEU A 310 11.91 2.85 2.09
CA LEU A 310 13.03 1.90 2.16
C LEU A 310 14.15 2.35 3.11
N GLY A 311 14.31 3.65 3.36
CA GLY A 311 15.35 4.19 4.25
C GLY A 311 14.94 4.34 5.72
N LEU A 312 13.69 4.06 6.08
CA LEU A 312 13.16 4.37 7.41
C LEU A 312 13.69 3.42 8.50
N ARG A 313 13.77 2.12 8.20
CA ARG A 313 14.04 1.06 9.19
C ARG A 313 15.41 1.23 9.87
N GLU A 314 16.46 1.55 9.11
CA GLU A 314 17.82 1.79 9.63
C GLU A 314 17.88 2.90 10.68
N ARG A 315 16.97 3.88 10.56
CA ARG A 315 16.88 5.04 11.45
C ARG A 315 15.88 4.84 12.59
N ARG A 316 15.33 3.62 12.72
CA ARG A 316 14.19 3.31 13.61
C ARG A 316 13.00 4.25 13.40
N LEU A 317 12.83 4.76 12.18
CA LEU A 317 11.68 5.58 11.81
C LEU A 317 10.62 4.68 11.21
N ALA A 318 9.36 4.95 11.50
CA ALA A 318 8.24 4.31 10.83
C ALA A 318 7.31 5.38 10.24
N ALA A 319 6.63 5.03 9.15
CA ALA A 319 5.64 5.89 8.51
C ALA A 319 4.36 5.08 8.24
N HIS A 320 3.22 5.60 8.69
CA HIS A 320 1.90 4.99 8.49
C HIS A 320 1.09 5.87 7.53
N PRO A 321 0.78 5.39 6.31
CA PRO A 321 -0.15 6.08 5.42
C PRO A 321 -1.57 6.13 6.03
N MET A 322 -2.15 7.33 6.06
CA MET A 322 -3.51 7.61 6.53
C MET A 322 -4.35 8.08 5.35
N SER A 323 -4.55 7.19 4.38
CA SER A 323 -5.06 7.53 3.05
C SER A 323 -6.49 8.09 3.01
N GLN A 324 -7.33 7.78 4.01
CA GLN A 324 -8.74 8.21 4.01
C GLN A 324 -8.91 9.73 3.89
N VAL A 325 -7.93 10.51 4.38
CA VAL A 325 -7.90 11.99 4.22
C VAL A 325 -7.93 12.41 2.75
N LEU A 326 -7.41 11.57 1.85
CA LEU A 326 -7.32 11.79 0.41
C LEU A 326 -8.39 11.03 -0.39
N GLU A 327 -9.21 10.23 0.28
CA GLU A 327 -10.28 9.41 -0.32
C GLU A 327 -11.66 10.02 -0.08
N GLU A 328 -11.86 10.68 1.08
CA GLU A 328 -13.16 11.21 1.48
C GLU A 328 -13.23 12.75 1.40
N GLU A 329 -14.40 13.24 0.98
CA GLU A 329 -14.77 14.64 1.11
C GLU A 329 -15.23 14.97 2.54
N PRO A 330 -15.00 16.21 3.03
CA PRO A 330 -14.40 17.34 2.31
C PRO A 330 -12.87 17.42 2.43
N TRP A 331 -12.23 16.47 3.11
CA TRP A 331 -10.79 16.57 3.45
C TRP A 331 -9.89 16.51 2.22
N ARG A 332 -10.22 15.66 1.25
CA ARG A 332 -9.50 15.53 -0.02
C ARG A 332 -9.36 16.87 -0.75
N ASP A 333 -10.42 17.69 -0.73
CA ASP A 333 -10.44 18.98 -1.43
C ASP A 333 -9.86 20.12 -0.59
N ALA A 334 -9.97 20.01 0.73
CA ALA A 334 -9.48 21.02 1.65
C ALA A 334 -7.96 20.95 1.88
N ILE A 335 -7.37 19.74 1.87
CA ILE A 335 -6.00 19.52 2.39
C ILE A 335 -4.93 20.43 1.78
N SER A 336 -4.84 20.52 0.44
CA SER A 336 -3.80 21.35 -0.19
C SER A 336 -3.92 22.81 0.21
N ARG A 337 -5.15 23.34 0.28
CA ARG A 337 -5.39 24.72 0.69
C ARG A 337 -5.10 24.92 2.18
N THR A 338 -5.56 24.00 3.02
CA THR A 338 -5.37 24.08 4.48
C THR A 338 -3.90 24.03 4.87
N LEU A 339 -3.10 23.24 4.17
CA LEU A 339 -1.67 23.06 4.44
C LEU A 339 -0.77 23.99 3.63
N GLY A 340 -1.33 24.82 2.75
CA GLY A 340 -0.56 25.75 1.89
C GLY A 340 0.31 25.04 0.84
N LEU A 341 -0.12 23.87 0.36
CA LEU A 341 0.61 23.08 -0.64
C LEU A 341 0.45 23.71 -2.03
N ALA A 342 1.53 23.71 -2.81
CA ALA A 342 1.48 24.13 -4.21
C ALA A 342 0.84 23.05 -5.10
N GLY A 343 1.03 21.77 -4.76
CA GLY A 343 0.49 20.64 -5.50
C GLY A 343 -0.74 19.98 -4.86
N ARG A 344 -1.16 18.86 -5.45
CA ARG A 344 -2.18 17.95 -4.92
C ARG A 344 -1.54 16.94 -3.98
N ALA A 345 -2.02 16.87 -2.73
CA ALA A 345 -1.54 15.89 -1.76
C ALA A 345 -1.79 14.46 -2.26
N GLN A 346 -0.76 13.61 -2.25
CA GLN A 346 -0.80 12.22 -2.69
C GLN A 346 -0.55 11.21 -1.56
N PHE A 347 0.19 11.60 -0.53
CA PHE A 347 0.38 10.81 0.68
C PHE A 347 0.22 11.68 1.93
N VAL A 348 -0.51 11.17 2.91
CA VAL A 348 -0.56 11.71 4.28
C VAL A 348 0.02 10.63 5.19
N LEU A 349 1.18 10.90 5.78
CA LEU A 349 1.95 9.92 6.53
C LEU A 349 2.11 10.40 7.97
N ARG A 350 1.68 9.58 8.93
CA ARG A 350 2.07 9.75 10.33
C ARG A 350 3.46 9.16 10.53
N VAL A 351 4.41 9.92 11.08
CA VAL A 351 5.83 9.51 11.19
C VAL A 351 6.34 9.68 12.62
N GLY A 352 7.21 8.76 13.04
CA GLY A 352 7.86 8.82 14.36
C GLY A 352 8.92 7.73 14.53
N TYR A 353 9.69 7.83 15.62
CA TYR A 353 10.59 6.75 16.02
C TYR A 353 9.81 5.57 16.60
N VAL A 354 10.39 4.37 16.47
CA VAL A 354 9.90 3.14 17.13
C VAL A 354 11.04 2.47 17.87
N ASP A 355 10.77 1.92 19.06
CA ASP A 355 11.81 1.27 19.87
C ASP A 355 12.31 -0.03 19.21
N ARG A 356 11.37 -0.77 18.61
CA ARG A 356 11.63 -2.03 17.92
C ARG A 356 10.98 -2.02 16.54
N TYR A 357 11.75 -2.42 15.53
CA TYR A 357 11.24 -2.70 14.20
C TYR A 357 11.04 -4.21 14.02
N PRO A 358 9.80 -4.73 14.07
CA PRO A 358 9.55 -6.15 13.91
C PRO A 358 9.75 -6.60 12.46
N GLU A 359 9.87 -7.92 12.28
CA GLU A 359 9.91 -8.53 10.96
C GLU A 359 8.61 -8.28 10.16
N PRO A 360 8.70 -8.19 8.83
CA PRO A 360 7.54 -8.08 7.96
C PRO A 360 6.61 -9.30 8.07
N VAL A 361 5.31 -9.04 8.08
CA VAL A 361 4.25 -10.07 8.20
C VAL A 361 3.27 -10.04 7.02
N SER A 362 3.45 -9.10 6.09
CA SER A 362 2.57 -8.97 4.94
C SER A 362 2.92 -10.04 3.89
N LEU A 363 1.93 -10.81 3.48
CA LEU A 363 2.07 -11.80 2.44
C LEU A 363 2.19 -11.14 1.06
N ARG A 364 2.85 -11.84 0.14
CA ARG A 364 3.06 -11.41 -1.24
C ARG A 364 2.78 -12.55 -2.21
N ARG A 365 2.10 -12.20 -3.29
CA ARG A 365 1.78 -13.12 -4.38
C ARG A 365 3.08 -13.59 -5.05
N PRO A 366 3.16 -14.87 -5.47
CA PRO A 366 4.29 -15.36 -6.24
C PRO A 366 4.32 -14.69 -7.62
N VAL A 367 5.49 -14.67 -8.26
CA VAL A 367 5.68 -14.05 -9.59
C VAL A 367 4.68 -14.59 -10.62
N SER A 368 4.43 -15.90 -10.62
CA SER A 368 3.47 -16.56 -11.53
C SER A 368 2.01 -16.10 -11.38
N ALA A 369 1.67 -15.44 -10.28
CA ALA A 369 0.33 -14.91 -10.07
C ALA A 369 0.13 -13.54 -10.73
N PHE A 370 1.19 -12.76 -10.95
CA PHE A 370 1.08 -11.40 -11.51
C PHE A 370 1.93 -11.18 -12.76
N ALA A 371 2.78 -12.13 -13.14
CA ALA A 371 3.53 -12.12 -14.39
C ALA A 371 2.95 -13.10 -15.40
N SER A 372 2.95 -12.72 -16.68
CA SER A 372 2.52 -13.56 -17.80
C SER A 372 3.51 -13.47 -18.95
N ILE A 373 3.65 -14.54 -19.73
CA ILE A 373 4.44 -14.55 -20.97
C ILE A 373 3.58 -13.89 -22.05
N GLY A 374 4.12 -12.85 -22.69
CA GLY A 374 3.42 -12.01 -23.66
C GLY A 374 3.73 -12.30 -25.11
#